data_AF-A0A4Y7ZMY6-F1
#
_entry.id   AF-A0A4Y7ZMY6-F1
#
_cell.length_a   1.000
_cell.length_b   1.000
_cell.length_c   1.000
_cell.angle_alpha   90.00
_cell.angle_beta   90.00
_cell.angle_gamma   90.00
#
_symmetry.space_group_name_H-M   'P 1'
#
loop_
_entity.id
_entity.type
_entity.pdbx_description
1 polymer ?
#
loop_
_entity_poly.entity_id
_entity_poly.type
_entity_poly.pdbx_seq_one_letter_code
_entity_poly.pdbx_strand_id
1 'polypeptide(L)'
;MKNMNKINYKYGDIVELSINETIAIDEFLSAEVTYFTHKRPYVGGPTKAIVTLDLSKNEKSEEIYLCVNGREGKSEFEDGLSEVERFPPTIWKDYTFQLSEKFNYGKSIKVIVTRN
;
A
#
# COMPACT_ATOMS: atom_id res chain seq x y z
N MET A 1 12.89 -21.42 -1.77
CA MET A 1 12.78 -20.11 -1.10
C MET A 1 13.30 -19.05 -2.05
N LYS A 2 12.43 -18.15 -2.55
CA LYS A 2 12.86 -17.04 -3.41
C LYS A 2 13.46 -15.95 -2.53
N ASN A 3 14.70 -15.55 -2.82
CA ASN A 3 15.34 -14.41 -2.16
C ASN A 3 14.52 -13.14 -2.40
N MET A 4 14.05 -12.54 -1.30
CA MET A 4 13.35 -11.26 -1.30
C MET A 4 14.39 -10.15 -1.50
N ASN A 5 14.25 -9.35 -2.56
CA ASN A 5 15.07 -8.15 -2.78
C ASN A 5 14.60 -7.05 -1.84
N LYS A 6 15.04 -7.13 -0.57
CA LYS A 6 14.81 -6.11 0.45
C LYS A 6 15.75 -4.94 0.20
N ILE A 7 15.27 -3.91 -0.51
CA ILE A 7 16.05 -2.68 -0.72
C ILE A 7 15.77 -1.77 0.47
N ASN A 8 16.76 -1.64 1.35
CA ASN A 8 16.70 -0.78 2.53
C ASN A 8 17.00 0.66 2.10
N TYR A 9 15.95 1.47 1.95
CA TYR A 9 16.10 2.91 1.76
C TYR A 9 16.07 3.62 3.10
N LYS A 10 16.57 4.86 3.15
CA LYS A 10 16.63 5.76 4.32
C LYS A 10 15.28 5.98 5.07
N TYR A 11 14.18 5.39 4.59
CA TYR A 11 12.79 5.61 4.98
C TYR A 11 11.96 4.33 5.18
N GLY A 12 12.58 3.14 5.19
CA GLY A 12 11.90 1.86 5.40
C GLY A 12 12.25 0.79 4.36
N ASP A 13 11.70 -0.40 4.54
CA ASP A 13 11.88 -1.54 3.65
C ASP A 13 10.81 -1.54 2.56
N ILE A 14 11.21 -1.59 1.29
CA ILE A 14 10.25 -1.74 0.18
C ILE A 14 9.98 -3.22 -0.04
N VAL A 15 8.72 -3.60 0.06
CA VAL A 15 8.23 -4.96 -0.18
C VAL A 15 7.26 -4.95 -1.36
N GLU A 16 7.48 -5.85 -2.31
CA GLU A 16 6.54 -6.08 -3.40
C GLU A 16 5.54 -7.17 -2.99
N LEU A 17 4.25 -6.86 -3.02
CA LEU A 17 3.15 -7.75 -2.66
C LEU A 17 2.31 -8.05 -3.90
N SER A 18 2.25 -9.31 -4.32
CA SER A 18 1.35 -9.77 -5.38
C SER A 18 -0.05 -10.03 -4.83
N ILE A 19 -1.07 -9.89 -5.68
CA ILE A 19 -2.44 -10.26 -5.32
C ILE A 19 -2.56 -11.75 -4.99
N ASN A 20 -3.26 -12.07 -3.90
CA ASN A 20 -3.51 -13.42 -3.39
C ASN A 20 -2.23 -14.24 -3.12
N GLU A 21 -1.11 -13.56 -2.86
CA GLU A 21 0.13 -14.19 -2.41
C GLU A 21 0.48 -13.67 -1.03
N THR A 22 0.56 -14.57 -0.04
CA THR A 22 1.10 -14.26 1.28
C THR A 22 2.62 -14.09 1.21
N ILE A 23 3.11 -12.91 1.57
CA ILE A 23 4.53 -12.58 1.63
C ILE A 23 4.96 -12.35 3.08
N ALA A 24 6.02 -13.03 3.51
CA ALA A 24 6.64 -12.78 4.81
C ALA A 24 7.45 -11.47 4.74
N ILE A 25 7.11 -10.50 5.58
CA ILE A 25 7.85 -9.23 5.72
C ILE A 25 9.00 -9.40 6.71
N ASP A 26 8.74 -10.09 7.81
CA ASP A 26 9.72 -10.54 8.80
C ASP A 26 9.30 -11.89 9.42
N GLU A 27 10.00 -12.35 10.44
CA GLU A 27 9.75 -13.64 11.11
C GLU A 27 8.35 -13.74 11.76
N PHE A 28 7.72 -12.60 12.06
CA PHE A 28 6.46 -12.52 12.79
C PHE A 28 5.35 -11.85 12.00
N LEU A 29 5.65 -11.21 10.87
CA LEU A 29 4.72 -10.44 10.06
C LEU A 29 4.65 -11.00 8.63
N SER A 30 3.43 -11.34 8.20
CA SER A 30 3.12 -11.58 6.80
C SER A 30 2.02 -10.65 6.31
N ALA A 31 2.03 -10.36 5.02
CA ALA A 31 1.02 -9.55 4.35
C ALA A 31 0.52 -10.23 3.08
N GLU A 32 -0.76 -10.07 2.78
CA GLU A 32 -1.37 -10.51 1.54
C GLU A 32 -2.23 -9.40 0.96
N VAL A 33 -2.10 -9.14 -0.34
CA VAL A 33 -3.03 -8.25 -1.05
C VAL A 33 -4.26 -9.06 -1.45
N THR A 34 -5.41 -8.77 -0.86
CA THR A 34 -6.63 -9.55 -1.09
C THR A 34 -7.45 -9.00 -2.26
N TYR A 35 -7.67 -7.68 -2.32
CA TYR A 35 -8.42 -7.08 -3.41
C TYR A 35 -8.12 -5.60 -3.60
N PHE A 36 -8.52 -5.10 -4.77
CA PHE A 36 -8.44 -3.70 -5.15
C PHE A 36 -9.84 -3.12 -5.35
N THR A 37 -10.08 -1.91 -4.86
CA THR A 37 -11.32 -1.16 -5.14
C THR A 37 -11.02 0.26 -5.58
N HIS A 38 -12.00 0.89 -6.22
CA HIS A 38 -11.91 2.29 -6.62
C HIS A 38 -13.24 2.99 -6.37
N LYS A 39 -13.21 4.15 -5.73
CA LYS A 39 -14.38 5.01 -5.59
C LYS A 39 -14.64 5.71 -6.93
N ARG A 40 -15.83 5.54 -7.51
CA ARG A 40 -16.24 6.32 -8.68
C ARG A 40 -16.32 7.81 -8.31
N PRO A 41 -15.52 8.69 -8.95
CA PRO A 41 -15.61 10.12 -8.73
C PRO A 41 -16.85 10.71 -9.44
N TYR A 42 -17.24 11.91 -9.02
CA TYR A 42 -18.03 12.83 -9.84
C TYR A 42 -17.07 13.79 -10.55
N VAL A 43 -17.49 14.35 -11.69
CA VAL A 43 -16.64 15.19 -12.56
C VAL A 43 -15.87 16.26 -11.76
N GLY A 44 -14.54 16.15 -11.79
CA GLY A 44 -13.62 17.07 -11.10
C GLY A 44 -13.46 16.85 -9.59
N GLY A 45 -14.12 15.82 -9.05
CA GLY A 45 -14.11 15.44 -7.65
C GLY A 45 -12.89 14.60 -7.22
N PRO A 46 -12.78 14.29 -5.92
CA PRO A 46 -11.70 13.46 -5.41
C PRO A 46 -11.83 12.01 -5.86
N THR A 47 -10.73 11.42 -6.29
CA THR A 47 -10.60 9.99 -6.60
C THR A 47 -9.90 9.27 -5.45
N LYS A 48 -10.23 8.00 -5.26
CA LYS A 48 -9.59 7.14 -4.27
C LYS A 48 -9.54 5.70 -4.79
N ALA A 49 -8.33 5.21 -5.02
CA ALA A 49 -8.05 3.79 -5.22
C ALA A 49 -7.63 3.18 -3.89
N ILE A 50 -8.11 1.97 -3.58
CA ILE A 50 -7.84 1.28 -2.32
C ILE A 50 -7.30 -0.11 -2.64
N VAL A 51 -6.24 -0.48 -1.94
CA VAL A 51 -5.75 -1.85 -1.82
C VAL A 51 -6.07 -2.34 -0.41
N THR A 52 -6.65 -3.52 -0.32
CA THR A 52 -6.85 -4.18 0.97
C THR A 52 -5.70 -5.16 1.20
N LEU A 53 -5.10 -5.05 2.38
CA LEU A 53 -4.08 -5.96 2.86
C LEU A 53 -4.64 -6.75 4.04
N ASP A 54 -4.48 -8.07 4.03
CA ASP A 54 -4.59 -8.87 5.25
C ASP A 54 -3.21 -9.00 5.88
N LEU A 55 -3.06 -8.54 7.12
CA LEU A 55 -1.81 -8.58 7.87
C LEU A 55 -1.91 -9.60 8.98
N SER A 56 -1.01 -10.58 9.02
CA SER A 56 -0.94 -11.56 10.09
C SER A 56 0.30 -11.36 10.95
N LYS A 57 0.11 -11.25 12.27
CA LYS A 57 1.19 -11.25 13.26
C LYS A 57 0.83 -12.05 14.50
N ASN A 58 1.67 -13.04 14.84
CA ASN A 58 1.48 -13.95 15.97
C ASN A 58 0.06 -14.56 15.99
N GLU A 59 -0.35 -15.16 14.88
CA GLU A 59 -1.65 -15.82 14.69
C GLU A 59 -2.88 -14.89 14.70
N LYS A 60 -2.68 -13.57 14.78
CA LYS A 60 -3.76 -12.58 14.63
C LYS A 60 -3.69 -11.91 13.27
N SER A 61 -4.74 -12.08 12.49
CA SER A 61 -4.95 -11.42 11.20
C SER A 61 -5.90 -10.22 11.31
N GLU A 62 -5.61 -9.17 10.58
CA GLU A 62 -6.44 -7.96 10.49
C GLU A 62 -6.30 -7.31 9.11
N GLU A 63 -7.42 -6.85 8.56
CA GLU A 63 -7.42 -6.10 7.32
C GLU A 63 -7.03 -4.64 7.54
N ILE A 64 -6.12 -4.13 6.72
CA ILE A 64 -5.84 -2.70 6.58
C ILE A 64 -6.05 -2.23 5.15
N TYR A 65 -6.17 -0.92 5.00
CA TYR A 65 -6.36 -0.30 3.69
C TYR A 65 -5.20 0.63 3.37
N LEU A 66 -4.62 0.45 2.19
CA LEU A 66 -3.70 1.39 1.58
C LEU A 66 -4.38 2.11 0.44
N CYS A 67 -4.12 3.41 0.29
CA CYS A 67 -4.89 4.25 -0.62
C CYS A 67 -4.00 5.08 -1.54
N VAL A 68 -4.50 5.32 -2.75
CA VAL A 68 -4.00 6.38 -3.64
C VAL A 68 -5.11 7.40 -3.82
N ASN A 69 -4.84 8.65 -3.44
CA ASN A 69 -5.75 9.77 -3.61
C ASN A 69 -5.40 10.57 -4.88
N GLY A 70 -6.41 11.22 -5.46
CA GLY A 70 -6.24 12.08 -6.62
C GLY A 70 -7.46 12.97 -6.88
N ARG A 71 -7.49 13.62 -8.04
CA ARG A 71 -8.65 14.35 -8.54
C ARG A 71 -8.98 13.93 -9.97
N GLU A 72 -10.26 13.79 -10.28
CA GLU A 72 -10.71 13.41 -11.62
C GLU A 72 -10.34 14.49 -12.64
N GLY A 73 -9.81 14.06 -13.79
CA GLY A 73 -9.42 14.97 -14.87
C GLY A 73 -8.16 15.80 -14.60
N LYS A 74 -7.40 15.48 -13.55
CA LYS A 74 -6.13 16.14 -13.21
C LYS A 74 -4.99 15.12 -13.17
N SER A 75 -3.84 15.49 -13.73
CA SER A 75 -2.61 14.72 -13.53
C SER A 75 -2.07 14.91 -12.10
N GLU A 76 -1.10 14.08 -11.73
CA GLU A 76 -0.47 14.16 -10.39
C GLU A 76 0.23 15.49 -10.13
N PHE A 77 0.66 16.18 -11.18
CA PHE A 77 1.33 17.48 -11.07
C PHE A 77 0.33 18.64 -10.95
N GLU A 78 -0.95 18.39 -11.23
CA GLU A 78 -1.99 19.42 -11.33
C GLU A 78 -3.04 19.35 -10.22
N ASP A 79 -3.16 18.21 -9.53
CA ASP A 79 -4.19 18.00 -8.51
C ASP A 79 -3.87 18.64 -7.16
N GLY A 80 -2.63 19.12 -6.98
CA GLY A 80 -2.17 19.86 -5.81
C GLY A 80 -1.95 19.02 -4.55
N LEU A 81 -1.94 17.68 -4.65
CA LEU A 81 -1.70 16.80 -3.52
C LEU A 81 -0.19 16.62 -3.28
N SER A 82 0.23 16.74 -2.02
CA SER A 82 1.55 16.30 -1.57
C SER A 82 1.67 14.77 -1.62
N GLU A 83 2.89 14.25 -1.48
CA GLU A 83 3.16 12.81 -1.47
C GLU A 83 2.40 12.09 -0.35
N VAL A 84 2.37 12.66 0.86
CA VAL A 84 1.65 12.11 2.02
C VAL A 84 0.13 12.16 1.82
N GLU A 85 -0.39 13.18 1.14
CA GLU A 85 -1.81 13.23 0.81
C GLU A 85 -2.17 12.25 -0.30
N ARG A 86 -1.27 12.03 -1.27
CA ARG A 86 -1.47 11.07 -2.37
C ARG A 86 -1.38 9.63 -1.88
N PHE A 87 -0.40 9.33 -1.05
CA PHE A 87 -0.11 8.01 -0.50
C PHE A 87 -0.11 8.07 1.03
N PRO A 88 -1.28 8.20 1.66
CA PRO A 88 -1.35 8.29 3.12
C PRO A 88 -0.82 7.01 3.77
N PRO A 89 0.03 7.12 4.81
CA PRO A 89 0.50 5.97 5.57
C PRO A 89 -0.64 5.42 6.44
N THR A 90 -0.64 4.11 6.62
CA THR A 90 -1.53 3.38 7.51
C THR A 90 -0.70 2.75 8.62
N ILE A 91 -1.02 3.09 9.87
CA ILE A 91 -0.35 2.53 11.05
C ILE A 91 -1.10 1.27 11.49
N TRP A 92 -0.37 0.19 11.72
CA TRP A 92 -0.90 -1.04 12.27
C TRP A 92 0.10 -1.65 13.26
N LYS A 93 -0.30 -1.71 14.53
CA LYS A 93 0.56 -2.11 15.66
C LYS A 93 1.88 -1.30 15.66
N ASP A 94 3.03 -1.98 15.64
CA ASP A 94 4.38 -1.43 15.60
C ASP A 94 4.91 -1.18 14.19
N TYR A 95 4.04 -1.13 13.18
CA TYR A 95 4.42 -0.89 11.78
C TYR A 95 3.63 0.24 11.15
N THR A 96 4.27 0.89 10.18
CA THR A 96 3.67 1.85 9.27
C THR A 96 3.79 1.31 7.84
N PHE A 97 2.68 1.29 7.12
CA PHE A 97 2.58 0.82 5.74
C PHE A 97 2.18 1.97 4.84
N GLN A 98 2.90 2.16 3.73
CA GLN A 98 2.60 3.20 2.75
C GLN A 98 2.82 2.68 1.35
N LEU A 99 1.97 3.05 0.39
CA LEU A 99 2.27 2.79 -1.02
C LEU A 99 3.46 3.65 -1.45
N SER A 100 4.47 3.02 -2.06
CA SER A 100 5.61 3.76 -2.62
C SER A 100 5.26 4.49 -3.92
N GLU A 101 4.25 4.00 -4.65
CA GLU A 101 3.86 4.52 -5.96
C GLU A 101 2.41 4.15 -6.28
N LYS A 102 1.89 4.68 -7.40
CA LYS A 102 0.62 4.21 -7.96
C LYS A 102 0.74 2.74 -8.35
N PHE A 103 -0.28 1.97 -8.02
CA PHE A 103 -0.35 0.57 -8.43
C PHE A 103 -1.16 0.38 -9.70
N ASN A 104 -0.83 -0.69 -10.43
CA ASN A 104 -1.68 -1.21 -11.49
C ASN A 104 -2.62 -2.28 -10.91
N TYR A 105 -3.90 -2.16 -11.20
CA TYR A 105 -4.91 -3.13 -10.77
C TYR A 105 -4.55 -4.52 -11.32
N GLY A 106 -4.38 -5.51 -10.42
CA GLY A 106 -4.27 -6.93 -10.79
C GLY A 106 -2.87 -7.49 -11.00
N LYS A 107 -1.80 -6.84 -10.50
CA LYS A 107 -0.46 -7.45 -10.47
C LYS A 107 0.11 -7.49 -9.05
N SER A 108 0.86 -6.45 -8.72
CA SER A 108 1.57 -6.29 -7.46
C SER A 108 1.55 -4.82 -7.06
N ILE A 109 1.80 -4.58 -5.78
CA ILE A 109 2.03 -3.25 -5.23
C ILE A 109 3.40 -3.22 -4.56
N LYS A 110 4.01 -2.04 -4.50
CA LYS A 110 5.19 -1.82 -3.68
C LYS A 110 4.83 -1.01 -2.45
N VAL A 111 5.03 -1.61 -1.29
CA VAL A 111 4.72 -1.03 0.02
C VAL A 111 6.02 -0.71 0.73
N ILE A 112 6.13 0.52 1.22
CA ILE A 112 7.13 0.93 2.19
C ILE A 112 6.64 0.48 3.56
N VAL A 113 7.43 -0.35 4.23
CA VAL A 113 7.15 -0.82 5.59
C VAL A 113 8.21 -0.26 6.52
N THR A 114 7.76 0.46 7.56
CA THR A 114 8.64 0.99 8.61
C THR A 114 8.22 0.41 9.95
N ARG A 115 9.18 -0.07 10.74
CA ARG A 115 8.95 -0.47 12.12
C ARG A 115 9.12 0.74 13.04
N ASN A 116 8.13 0.96 13.90
CA ASN A 116 8.11 2.05 14.89
C ASN A 116 8.85 1.67 16.18
#